data_AF-X6ES76-F1
#
_entry.id   AF-X6ES76-F1
#
_cell.length_a   1.000
_cell.length_b   1.000
_cell.length_c   1.000
_cell.angle_alpha   90.00
_cell.angle_beta   90.00
_cell.angle_gamma   90.00
#
_symmetry.space_group_name_H-M   'P 1'
#
loop_
_entity.id
_entity.type
_entity.pdbx_description
1 polymer ?
#
loop_
_entity_poly.entity_id
_entity_poly.type
_entity_poly.pdbx_seq_one_letter_code
_entity_poly.pdbx_strand_id
1 'polypeptide(L)'
;MVLHGLPSTLRVTLDMMIMHGKAVRRGLDRALMVVDMPFGSYEEDREQAFRNAARLMAETGCAAVKLEGGESMAETIHFLTARSIPVMAHIGLTPQSVNVFGGYKVQGRGEDGDRISAPRLQLPKPWRSSLCWKRSLTRSPRE
;
A
#
# COMPACT_ATOMS: atom_id res chain seq x y z
N MET A 1 6.81 -3.52 -14.02
CA MET A 1 5.80 -4.29 -14.76
C MET A 1 5.22 -3.48 -15.91
N VAL A 2 4.16 -2.67 -15.74
CA VAL A 2 3.47 -2.01 -16.88
C VAL A 2 4.33 -0.93 -17.56
N LEU A 3 4.75 0.10 -16.83
CA LEU A 3 5.43 1.25 -17.43
C LEU A 3 6.94 1.00 -17.66
N HIS A 4 7.60 0.36 -16.69
CA HIS A 4 9.06 0.21 -16.68
C HIS A 4 9.55 -1.18 -17.13
N GLY A 5 8.67 -2.10 -17.51
CA GLY A 5 9.06 -3.47 -17.89
C GLY A 5 9.70 -4.32 -16.78
N LEU A 6 9.83 -3.79 -15.55
CA LEU A 6 10.43 -4.51 -14.43
C LEU A 6 9.69 -5.82 -14.11
N PRO A 7 10.40 -6.91 -13.75
CA PRO A 7 9.80 -8.23 -13.51
C PRO A 7 8.92 -8.27 -12.27
N SER A 8 9.15 -7.39 -11.31
CA SER A 8 8.32 -7.20 -10.11
C SER A 8 8.31 -5.73 -9.69
N THR A 9 7.53 -5.41 -8.64
CA THR A 9 7.48 -4.05 -8.04
C THR A 9 8.62 -3.77 -7.07
N LEU A 10 9.44 -4.77 -6.72
CA LEU A 10 10.51 -4.63 -5.71
C LEU A 10 11.63 -3.67 -6.12
N ARG A 11 11.78 -3.39 -7.42
CA ARG A 11 12.82 -2.49 -7.96
C ARG A 11 12.33 -1.05 -8.14
N VAL A 12 11.09 -0.74 -7.76
CA VAL A 12 10.55 0.63 -7.84
C VAL A 12 11.11 1.44 -6.68
N THR A 13 11.62 2.64 -6.95
CA THR A 13 12.18 3.53 -5.92
C THR A 13 11.21 4.62 -5.50
N LEU A 14 11.49 5.28 -4.37
CA LEU A 14 10.71 6.43 -3.91
C LEU A 14 10.73 7.57 -4.94
N ASP A 15 11.88 7.83 -5.57
CA ASP A 15 12.01 8.86 -6.60
C ASP A 15 11.16 8.57 -7.85
N MET A 16 11.04 7.29 -8.23
CA MET A 16 10.13 6.89 -9.30
C MET A 16 8.68 7.19 -8.93
N MET A 17 8.25 6.87 -7.70
CA MET A 17 6.90 7.17 -7.23
C MET A 17 6.64 8.68 -7.15
N ILE A 18 7.63 9.47 -6.72
CA ILE A 18 7.55 10.94 -6.72
C ILE A 18 7.41 11.48 -8.15
N MET A 19 8.21 11.00 -9.09
CA MET A 19 8.13 11.42 -10.49
C MET A 19 6.73 11.17 -11.07
N HIS A 20 6.18 9.97 -10.91
CA HIS A 20 4.83 9.63 -11.40
C HIS A 20 3.76 10.42 -10.66
N GLY A 21 3.92 10.62 -9.36
CA GLY A 21 2.99 11.43 -8.57
C GLY A 21 2.92 12.87 -9.11
N LYS A 22 4.07 13.53 -9.31
CA LYS A 22 4.12 14.87 -9.90
C LYS A 22 3.44 14.94 -11.28
N ALA A 23 3.59 13.89 -12.10
CA ALA A 23 2.94 13.82 -13.40
C ALA A 23 1.41 13.74 -13.30
N VAL A 24 0.90 12.86 -12.43
CA VAL A 24 -0.55 12.71 -12.18
C VAL A 24 -1.12 14.00 -11.61
N ARG A 25 -0.44 14.61 -10.62
CA ARG A 25 -0.95 15.83 -9.96
C ARG A 25 -1.23 16.95 -10.94
N ARG A 26 -0.41 17.14 -11.97
CA ARG A 26 -0.61 18.19 -12.99
C ARG A 26 -1.91 18.02 -13.80
N GLY A 27 -2.39 16.79 -13.96
CA GLY A 27 -3.62 16.49 -14.70
C GLY A 27 -4.85 16.28 -13.81
N LEU A 28 -4.71 16.43 -12.49
CA LEU A 28 -5.75 16.06 -11.53
C LEU A 28 -6.60 17.27 -11.11
N ASP A 29 -7.91 17.17 -11.34
CA ASP A 29 -8.90 18.18 -10.88
C ASP A 29 -9.55 17.77 -9.55
N ARG A 30 -10.27 16.64 -9.51
CA ARG A 30 -11.15 16.29 -8.36
C ARG A 30 -10.83 14.99 -7.64
N ALA A 31 -10.20 14.02 -8.31
CA ALA A 31 -10.05 12.68 -7.74
C ALA A 31 -9.05 12.67 -6.57
N LEU A 32 -9.29 11.79 -5.59
CA LEU A 32 -8.36 11.59 -4.48
C LEU A 32 -7.08 10.92 -5.01
N MET A 33 -5.96 11.62 -4.90
CA MET A 33 -4.66 11.07 -5.28
C MET A 33 -4.00 10.35 -4.12
N VAL A 34 -3.81 9.04 -4.30
CA VAL A 34 -3.06 8.17 -3.40
C VAL A 34 -1.80 7.70 -4.10
N VAL A 35 -0.64 7.81 -3.45
CA VAL A 35 0.63 7.34 -4.00
C VAL A 35 1.18 6.21 -3.15
N ASP A 36 1.65 5.16 -3.81
CA ASP A 36 2.19 3.99 -3.15
C ASP A 36 3.57 4.26 -2.53
N MET A 37 3.77 3.76 -1.31
CA MET A 37 5.11 3.67 -0.72
C MET A 37 5.77 2.41 -1.30
N PRO A 38 6.91 2.53 -2.00
CA PRO A 38 7.56 1.38 -2.61
C PRO A 38 8.20 0.47 -1.56
N PHE A 39 8.48 -0.77 -1.94
CA PHE A 39 9.16 -1.75 -1.09
C PHE A 39 10.48 -1.21 -0.54
N GLY A 40 10.74 -1.43 0.75
CA GLY A 40 11.94 -0.99 1.46
C GLY A 40 11.93 0.49 1.85
N SER A 41 10.80 1.19 1.72
CA SER A 41 10.69 2.61 2.09
C SER A 41 9.90 2.86 3.38
N TYR A 42 9.31 1.82 3.98
CA TYR A 42 8.50 1.96 5.19
C TYR A 42 8.57 0.75 6.14
N GLU A 43 9.27 -0.31 5.75
CA GLU A 43 9.30 -1.58 6.48
C GLU A 43 10.40 -1.66 7.53
N GLU A 44 11.42 -0.78 7.48
CA GLU A 44 12.53 -0.77 8.45
C GLU A 44 12.04 -0.34 9.84
N ASP A 45 11.40 0.83 9.92
CA ASP A 45 10.77 1.35 11.13
C ASP A 45 9.72 2.44 10.81
N ARG A 46 8.93 2.80 11.83
CA ARG A 46 7.86 3.80 11.69
C ARG A 46 8.38 5.21 11.42
N GLU A 47 9.59 5.53 11.89
CA GLU A 47 10.25 6.82 11.66
C GLU A 47 10.70 7.00 10.20
N GLN A 48 11.23 5.95 9.57
CA GLN A 48 11.57 5.89 8.15
C GLN A 48 10.31 6.04 7.31
N ALA A 49 9.27 5.28 7.64
CA ALA A 49 7.98 5.39 6.98
C ALA A 49 7.47 6.84 6.99
N PHE A 50 7.59 7.52 8.14
CA PHE A 50 7.18 8.93 8.26
C PHE A 50 8.03 9.87 7.39
N ARG A 51 9.36 9.77 7.45
CA ARG A 51 10.26 10.61 6.63
C ARG A 51 9.93 10.47 5.14
N ASN A 52 9.78 9.22 4.68
CA ASN A 52 9.52 8.94 3.27
C ASN A 52 8.09 9.33 2.86
N ALA A 53 7.09 9.11 3.71
CA ALA A 53 5.71 9.51 3.42
C ALA A 53 5.55 11.04 3.40
N ALA A 54 6.16 11.74 4.34
CA ALA A 54 6.17 13.20 4.36
C ALA A 54 6.83 13.78 3.10
N ARG A 55 7.99 13.23 2.70
CA ARG A 55 8.66 13.60 1.44
C ARG A 55 7.77 13.33 0.23
N LEU A 56 7.16 12.15 0.15
CA LEU A 56 6.29 11.76 -0.96
C LEU A 56 5.09 12.71 -1.09
N MET A 57 4.42 13.03 0.03
CA MET A 57 3.30 13.97 0.04
C MET A 57 3.73 15.39 -0.34
N ALA A 58 4.82 15.90 0.24
CA ALA A 58 5.32 17.24 -0.04
C ALA A 58 5.71 17.42 -1.51
N GLU A 59 6.37 16.42 -2.10
CA GLU A 59 6.86 16.52 -3.47
C GLU A 59 5.79 16.22 -4.53
N THR A 60 4.77 15.40 -4.22
CA THR A 60 3.74 15.02 -5.20
C THR A 60 2.43 15.77 -5.05
N GLY A 61 2.16 16.30 -3.86
CA GLY A 61 0.84 16.85 -3.51
C GLY A 61 -0.25 15.80 -3.39
N CYS A 62 0.11 14.52 -3.16
CA CYS A 62 -0.90 13.49 -2.91
C CYS A 62 -1.58 13.70 -1.55
N ALA A 63 -2.84 13.26 -1.46
CA ALA A 63 -3.65 13.41 -0.25
C ALA A 63 -3.47 12.24 0.73
N ALA A 64 -2.97 11.10 0.26
CA ALA A 64 -2.68 9.94 1.10
C ALA A 64 -1.55 9.09 0.51
N VAL A 65 -0.93 8.29 1.38
CA VAL A 65 0.04 7.26 0.99
C VAL A 65 -0.58 5.86 1.08
N LYS A 66 -0.14 4.91 0.27
CA LYS A 66 -0.54 3.49 0.37
C LYS A 66 0.61 2.66 0.92
N LEU A 67 0.32 1.80 1.90
CA LEU A 67 1.26 0.85 2.49
C LEU A 67 0.72 -0.58 2.32
N GLU A 68 1.59 -1.57 2.13
CA GLU A 68 1.20 -2.99 2.09
C GLU A 68 1.54 -3.66 3.42
N GLY A 69 0.59 -4.38 4.00
CA GLY A 69 0.81 -5.09 5.26
C GLY A 69 -0.47 -5.34 6.04
N GLY A 70 -0.50 -6.45 6.75
CA GLY A 70 -1.57 -6.79 7.69
C GLY A 70 -1.35 -6.15 9.06
N GLU A 71 -1.62 -6.93 10.11
CA GLU A 71 -1.46 -6.51 11.51
C GLU A 71 -0.06 -5.97 11.84
N SER A 72 0.99 -6.53 11.22
CA SER A 72 2.37 -6.07 11.43
C SER A 72 2.61 -4.59 11.05
N MET A 73 1.72 -4.00 10.24
CA MET A 73 1.84 -2.59 9.83
C MET A 73 0.97 -1.65 10.69
N ALA A 74 0.22 -2.19 11.66
CA ALA A 74 -0.72 -1.40 12.46
C ALA A 74 -0.03 -0.29 13.28
N GLU A 75 1.12 -0.57 13.88
CA GLU A 75 1.89 0.42 14.64
C GLU A 75 2.34 1.58 13.73
N THR A 76 2.91 1.27 12.57
CA THR A 76 3.33 2.27 11.59
C THR A 76 2.14 3.10 11.10
N ILE A 77 1.01 2.48 10.76
CA ILE A 77 -0.19 3.21 10.32
C ILE A 77 -0.69 4.14 11.43
N HIS A 78 -0.73 3.67 12.68
CA HIS A 78 -1.10 4.51 13.81
C HIS A 78 -0.14 5.70 13.97
N PHE A 79 1.17 5.45 13.88
CA PHE A 79 2.20 6.48 14.00
C PHE A 79 2.09 7.57 12.93
N LEU A 80 1.85 7.18 11.67
CA LEU A 80 1.66 8.07 10.52
C LEU A 80 0.37 8.88 10.64
N THR A 81 -0.75 8.23 10.91
CA THR A 81 -2.06 8.88 11.01
C THR A 81 -2.13 9.85 12.20
N ALA A 82 -1.51 9.53 13.33
CA ALA A 82 -1.37 10.43 14.47
C ALA A 82 -0.56 11.70 14.14
N ARG A 83 0.23 11.69 13.05
CA ARG A 83 1.03 12.81 12.55
C ARG A 83 0.46 13.40 11.26
N SER A 84 -0.83 13.23 11.03
CA SER A 84 -1.56 13.80 9.90
C SER A 84 -1.10 13.30 8.53
N ILE A 85 -0.58 12.07 8.44
CA ILE A 85 -0.35 11.38 7.17
C ILE A 85 -1.50 10.38 6.96
N PRO A 86 -2.46 10.65 6.05
CA PRO A 86 -3.51 9.70 5.68
C PRO A 86 -2.92 8.46 5.03
N VAL A 87 -3.37 7.28 5.47
CA VAL A 87 -2.90 6.00 4.94
C VAL A 87 -4.05 5.19 4.34
N MET A 88 -3.83 4.74 3.10
CA MET A 88 -4.57 3.65 2.48
C MET A 88 -3.85 2.32 2.77
N ALA A 89 -4.43 1.48 3.62
CA ALA A 89 -3.81 0.21 3.98
C ALA A 89 -4.17 -0.87 2.97
N HIS A 90 -3.19 -1.59 2.43
CA HIS A 90 -3.37 -2.66 1.46
C HIS A 90 -3.14 -4.03 2.12
N ILE A 91 -4.21 -4.83 2.18
CA ILE A 91 -4.22 -6.17 2.78
C ILE A 91 -4.62 -7.24 1.75
N GLY A 92 -4.35 -8.51 2.09
CA GLY A 92 -4.61 -9.65 1.22
C GLY A 92 -3.40 -9.96 0.35
N LEU A 93 -3.55 -9.97 -0.97
CA LEU A 93 -2.41 -10.12 -1.87
C LEU A 93 -1.59 -8.83 -1.91
N THR A 94 -0.42 -8.84 -1.28
CA THR A 94 0.57 -7.75 -1.28
C THR A 94 1.73 -8.04 -2.25
N PRO A 95 1.74 -7.46 -3.47
CA PRO A 95 2.80 -7.68 -4.45
C PRO A 95 4.23 -7.43 -3.95
N GLN A 96 4.43 -6.56 -2.97
CA GLN A 96 5.75 -6.32 -2.38
C GLN A 96 6.26 -7.51 -1.55
N SER A 97 5.38 -8.47 -1.23
CA SER A 97 5.74 -9.74 -0.57
C SER A 97 5.77 -10.92 -1.54
N VAL A 98 5.92 -10.68 -2.86
CA VAL A 98 5.85 -11.74 -3.90
C VAL A 98 6.84 -12.90 -3.67
N ASN A 99 8.02 -12.61 -3.12
CA ASN A 99 9.03 -13.62 -2.80
C ASN A 99 8.60 -14.51 -1.62
N VAL A 100 7.88 -13.95 -0.64
CA VAL A 100 7.33 -14.71 0.50
C VAL A 100 6.19 -15.61 0.04
N PHE A 101 5.33 -15.13 -0.85
CA PHE A 101 4.21 -15.92 -1.37
C PHE A 101 4.63 -16.96 -2.43
N GLY A 102 5.83 -16.82 -3.01
CA GLY A 102 6.26 -17.60 -4.16
C GLY A 102 5.39 -17.34 -5.39
N GLY A 103 5.01 -16.08 -5.63
CA GLY A 103 4.19 -15.63 -6.77
C GLY A 103 2.83 -15.02 -6.39
N TYR A 104 2.04 -14.67 -7.40
CA TYR A 104 0.75 -13.97 -7.24
C TYR A 104 -0.43 -14.94 -7.02
N LYS A 105 -0.53 -15.48 -5.80
CA LYS A 105 -1.57 -16.45 -5.43
C LYS A 105 -2.81 -15.79 -4.81
N VAL A 106 -3.97 -16.40 -4.97
CA VAL A 106 -5.22 -15.97 -4.32
C VAL A 106 -5.04 -16.04 -2.79
N GLN A 107 -5.37 -14.95 -2.10
CA GLN A 107 -5.41 -14.87 -0.63
C GLN A 107 -6.87 -14.77 -0.14
N GLY A 108 -7.13 -15.13 1.12
CA GLY A 108 -8.41 -14.93 1.79
C GLY A 108 -9.45 -16.04 1.53
N ARG A 109 -9.03 -17.31 1.51
CA ARG A 109 -9.95 -18.48 1.48
C ARG A 109 -9.98 -19.14 2.86
N GLY A 110 -11.16 -19.53 3.34
CA GLY A 110 -11.32 -20.18 4.64
C GLY A 110 -10.81 -19.30 5.79
N GLU A 111 -10.13 -19.91 6.75
CA GLU A 111 -9.55 -19.25 7.94
C GLU A 111 -8.59 -18.10 7.59
N ASP A 112 -7.96 -18.12 6.41
CA ASP A 112 -7.11 -17.02 5.93
C ASP A 112 -7.92 -15.74 5.65
N GLY A 113 -9.20 -15.87 5.31
CA GLY A 113 -10.11 -14.73 5.14
C GLY A 113 -10.35 -13.98 6.46
N ASP A 114 -10.56 -14.71 7.54
CA ASP A 114 -10.77 -14.12 8.86
C ASP A 114 -9.50 -13.40 9.33
N ARG A 115 -8.33 -14.04 9.16
CA ARG A 115 -7.02 -13.46 9.45
C ARG A 115 -6.75 -12.17 8.66
N ILE A 116 -7.08 -12.13 7.37
CA ILE A 116 -6.87 -10.95 6.52
C ILE A 116 -7.84 -9.81 6.89
N SER A 117 -9.05 -10.15 7.34
CA SER A 117 -10.05 -9.14 7.71
C SER A 117 -9.83 -8.55 9.11
N ALA A 118 -9.20 -9.29 10.03
CA ALA A 118 -8.97 -8.86 11.42
C ALA A 118 -8.23 -7.51 11.57
N PRO A 119 -7.16 -7.19 10.80
CA PRO A 119 -6.47 -5.90 10.89
C PRO A 119 -7.37 -4.68 10.61
N ARG A 120 -8.44 -4.83 9.82
CA ARG A 120 -9.43 -3.76 9.60
C ARG A 120 -10.03 -3.28 10.92
N LEU A 121 -10.15 -4.17 11.91
CA LEU A 121 -10.72 -3.87 13.21
C LEU A 121 -9.76 -3.13 14.15
N GLN A 122 -8.50 -2.98 13.79
CA GLN A 122 -7.49 -2.32 14.62
C GLN A 122 -7.21 -0.87 14.18
N LEU A 123 -7.62 -0.48 12.96
CA LEU A 123 -7.50 0.90 12.49
C LEU A 123 -8.48 1.83 13.23
N PRO A 124 -8.13 3.11 13.49
CA PRO A 124 -9.08 4.05 14.05
C PRO A 124 -10.30 4.23 13.12
N LYS A 125 -11.51 4.36 13.68
CA LYS A 125 -12.78 4.41 12.92
C LYS A 125 -12.74 5.28 11.65
N PRO A 126 -12.20 6.51 11.63
CA PRO A 126 -12.17 7.33 10.42
C PRO A 126 -11.31 6.76 9.27
N TRP A 127 -10.41 5.82 9.56
CA TRP A 127 -9.46 5.26 8.58
C TRP A 127 -9.83 3.85 8.10
N ARG A 128 -10.87 3.23 8.66
CA ARG A 128 -11.32 1.87 8.28
C ARG A 128 -11.87 1.78 6.87
N SER A 129 -12.30 2.90 6.30
CA SER A 129 -12.76 3.02 4.90
C SER A 129 -11.62 3.15 3.90
N SER A 130 -10.38 3.39 4.36
CA SER A 130 -9.18 3.52 3.53
C SER A 130 -8.50 2.17 3.27
N LEU A 131 -9.23 1.07 3.39
CA LEU A 131 -8.69 -0.28 3.23
C LEU A 131 -8.80 -0.70 1.76
N CYS A 132 -7.65 -0.92 1.11
CA CYS A 132 -7.58 -1.60 -0.18
C CYS A 132 -7.46 -3.11 0.09
N TRP A 133 -8.49 -3.88 -0.28
CA TRP A 133 -8.42 -5.34 -0.23
C TRP A 133 -8.22 -5.88 -1.63
N LYS A 134 -7.13 -6.61 -1.86
CA LYS A 134 -6.83 -7.21 -3.15
C LYS A 134 -6.87 -8.72 -3.07
N ARG A 135 -7.72 -9.30 -3.93
CA ARG A 135 -7.78 -10.73 -4.22
C ARG A 135 -7.14 -10.96 -5.58
N SER A 136 -6.33 -12.00 -5.73
CA SER A 136 -5.86 -12.41 -7.06
C SER A 136 -7.07 -12.78 -7.93
N LEU A 137 -7.14 -12.24 -9.14
CA LEU A 137 -8.15 -12.56 -10.16
C LEU A 137 -7.75 -13.77 -11.02
N THR A 138 -6.80 -14.60 -10.58
CA THR A 138 -6.61 -15.89 -11.25
C THR A 138 -7.88 -16.72 -11.06
N ARG A 139 -8.71 -16.78 -12.12
CA ARG A 139 -9.83 -17.70 -12.22
C ARG A 139 -9.30 -19.08 -11.82
N SER A 140 -9.79 -19.61 -10.71
CA SER A 140 -9.85 -21.05 -10.51
C SER A 140 -10.51 -21.63 -11.77
N PRO A 141 -9.99 -22.70 -12.39
CA PRO A 141 -10.85 -23.56 -13.17
C PRO A 141 -12.06 -23.87 -12.29
N ARG A 142 -13.26 -23.71 -12.84
CA ARG A 142 -14.46 -24.24 -12.21
C ARG A 142 -14.28 -25.77 -12.28
N GLU A 143 -14.09 -26.38 -11.12
CA GLU A 143 -14.48 -27.76 -10.86
C GLU A 143 -15.70 -27.70 -9.94
#